data_AF-A0A965YKB0-F1
#
_entry.id   AF-A0A965YKB0-F1
#
_cell.length_a   1.000
_cell.length_b   1.000
_cell.length_c   1.000
_cell.angle_alpha   90.00
_cell.angle_beta   90.00
_cell.angle_gamma   90.00
#
_symmetry.space_group_name_H-M   'P 1'
#
loop_
_entity.id
_entity.type
_entity.pdbx_description
1 polymer ?
#
loop_
_entity_poly.entity_id
_entity_poly.type
_entity_poly.pdbx_seq_one_letter_code
_entity_poly.pdbx_strand_id
1 'polypeptide(L)'
;MKNGLKVYFCKRTSQDNAKIETFAKPIEFTLRFGYLTIQTSSGYNEVVEFGDNVSKTWTCYGQPYDEWFARLNEGDRFYVDGKIPDGFSSATEPEDGWGYDANAIVYSVRPQNIAIKFILEKIE
;
A
#
# COMPACT_ATOMS: atom_id res chain seq x y z
N MET A 1 -6.55 1.29 -11.10
CA MET A 1 -5.71 2.45 -11.45
C MET A 1 -5.08 2.26 -12.83
N LYS A 2 -4.53 3.31 -13.44
CA LYS A 2 -3.85 3.24 -14.75
C LYS A 2 -2.37 2.85 -14.57
N ASN A 3 -1.86 2.05 -15.49
CA ASN A 3 -0.41 1.80 -15.60
C ASN A 3 0.33 3.12 -15.86
N GLY A 4 1.55 3.24 -15.32
CA GLY A 4 2.38 4.43 -15.39
C GLY A 4 2.13 5.46 -14.28
N LEU A 5 1.11 5.26 -13.44
CA LEU A 5 0.91 6.09 -12.26
C LEU A 5 1.95 5.77 -11.19
N LYS A 6 2.38 6.81 -10.49
CA LYS A 6 3.26 6.69 -9.34
C LYS A 6 2.43 6.49 -8.08
N VAL A 7 2.89 5.60 -7.21
CA VAL A 7 2.36 5.37 -5.87
C VAL A 7 3.54 5.38 -4.90
N TYR A 8 3.27 5.73 -3.64
CA TYR A 8 4.32 5.81 -2.63
C TYR A 8 4.02 4.83 -1.51
N PHE A 9 5.07 4.24 -0.95
CA PHE A 9 5.00 3.22 0.08
C PHE A 9 5.85 3.59 1.28
N CYS A 10 5.27 3.54 2.47
CA CYS A 10 5.95 3.75 3.73
C CYS A 10 5.93 2.45 4.54
N LYS A 11 7.13 1.92 4.81
CA LYS A 11 7.30 0.74 5.64
C LYS A 11 7.18 1.10 7.12
N ARG A 12 6.37 0.39 7.88
CA ARG A 12 6.29 0.53 9.33
C ARG A 12 7.59 0.05 9.96
N THR A 13 8.20 0.90 10.79
CA THR A 13 9.43 0.61 11.53
C THR A 13 9.16 0.37 13.01
N SER A 14 8.02 0.81 13.52
CA SER A 14 7.57 0.51 14.87
C SER A 14 7.11 -0.94 15.01
N GLN A 15 7.26 -1.53 16.20
CA GLN A 15 6.65 -2.83 16.53
C GLN A 15 5.12 -2.78 16.43
N ASP A 16 4.48 -3.93 16.21
CA ASP A 16 3.05 -4.05 15.89
C ASP A 16 2.09 -3.46 16.93
N ASN A 17 2.56 -3.18 18.16
CA ASN A 17 1.78 -2.61 19.27
C ASN A 17 2.36 -1.31 19.83
N ALA A 18 3.17 -0.57 19.07
CA ALA A 18 3.68 0.71 19.53
C ALA A 18 2.55 1.73 19.66
N LYS A 19 2.51 2.49 20.77
CA LYS A 19 1.56 3.60 20.98
C LYS A 19 1.68 4.70 19.93
N ILE A 20 2.86 4.81 19.31
CA ILE A 20 3.17 5.75 18.24
C ILE A 20 3.73 4.90 17.11
N GLU A 21 3.01 4.85 15.99
CA GLU A 21 3.46 4.15 14.78
C GLU A 21 4.51 5.01 14.09
N THR A 22 5.68 4.44 13.78
CA THR A 22 6.70 5.15 13.01
C THR A 22 6.90 4.48 11.68
N PHE A 23 7.11 5.29 10.65
CA PHE A 23 7.29 4.80 9.29
C PHE A 23 8.60 5.32 8.68
N ALA A 24 9.17 4.49 7.81
CA ALA A 24 10.32 4.86 7.00
C ALA A 24 9.94 5.86 5.91
N LYS A 25 10.96 6.52 5.35
CA LYS A 25 10.81 7.43 4.22
C LYS A 25 10.07 6.74 3.05
N PRO A 26 9.13 7.44 2.38
CA PRO A 26 8.38 6.87 1.27
C PRO A 26 9.28 6.40 0.14
N ILE A 27 8.97 5.23 -0.41
CA ILE A 27 9.58 4.68 -1.63
C ILE A 27 8.59 4.88 -2.76
N GLU A 28 9.04 5.49 -3.86
CA GLU A 28 8.23 5.63 -5.07
C GLU A 28 8.21 4.32 -5.86
N PHE A 29 7.01 3.88 -6.23
CA PHE A 29 6.80 2.80 -7.19
C PHE A 29 6.00 3.31 -8.38
N THR A 30 6.34 2.80 -9.57
CA THR A 30 5.54 3.04 -10.78
C THR A 30 4.68 1.82 -11.05
N LEU A 31 3.37 2.01 -11.17
CA LEU A 31 2.44 0.94 -11.52
C LEU A 31 2.75 0.43 -12.91
N ARG A 32 3.00 -0.87 -13.03
CA ARG A 32 3.30 -1.53 -14.29
C ARG A 32 2.82 -2.97 -14.24
N PHE A 33 2.24 -3.42 -15.35
CA PHE A 33 1.86 -4.82 -15.51
C PHE A 33 3.08 -5.73 -15.37
N GLY A 34 2.97 -6.79 -14.58
CA GLY A 34 4.10 -7.67 -14.28
C GLY A 34 5.08 -7.15 -13.22
N TYR A 35 4.79 -6.01 -12.58
CA TYR A 35 5.61 -5.45 -11.50
C TYR A 35 4.79 -5.11 -10.26
N LEU A 36 4.02 -4.03 -10.32
CA LEU A 36 3.09 -3.63 -9.26
C LEU A 36 1.80 -3.20 -9.92
N THR A 37 0.71 -3.88 -9.60
CA THR A 37 -0.63 -3.53 -10.07
C THR A 37 -1.54 -3.28 -8.88
N ILE A 38 -2.35 -2.22 -8.96
CA ILE A 38 -3.35 -1.85 -7.96
C ILE A 38 -4.70 -1.66 -8.67
N GLN A 39 -5.67 -2.46 -8.26
CA GLN A 39 -7.02 -2.49 -8.81
C GLN A 39 -8.00 -2.23 -7.68
N THR A 40 -9.00 -1.39 -7.91
CA THR A 40 -10.13 -1.27 -6.99
C THR A 40 -10.77 -2.64 -6.87
N SER A 41 -11.02 -3.10 -5.65
CA SER A 41 -11.73 -4.36 -5.44
C SER A 41 -13.10 -4.24 -6.10
N SER A 42 -13.35 -5.05 -7.13
CA SER A 42 -14.59 -5.09 -7.88
C SER A 42 -14.83 -6.51 -8.41
N GLY A 43 -15.90 -7.15 -7.96
CA GLY A 43 -16.29 -8.48 -8.44
C GLY A 43 -16.95 -9.32 -7.36
N TYR A 44 -17.59 -10.41 -7.78
CA TYR A 44 -18.36 -11.28 -6.88
C TYR A 44 -17.53 -11.84 -5.71
N ASN A 45 -16.32 -12.33 -5.97
CA ASN A 45 -15.47 -12.90 -4.93
C ASN A 45 -15.02 -11.87 -3.89
N GLU A 46 -14.75 -10.64 -4.32
CA GLU A 46 -14.38 -9.56 -3.41
C GLU A 46 -15.59 -9.08 -2.60
N VAL A 47 -16.79 -9.10 -3.20
CA VAL A 47 -18.06 -8.84 -2.48
C VAL A 47 -18.36 -9.89 -1.43
N VAL A 48 -18.10 -11.17 -1.71
CA VAL A 48 -18.26 -12.22 -0.70
C VAL A 48 -17.24 -12.07 0.44
N GLU A 49 -16.00 -11.66 0.11
CA GLU A 49 -14.89 -11.59 1.07
C GLU A 49 -14.89 -10.31 1.92
N PHE A 50 -15.23 -9.16 1.35
CA PHE A 50 -15.17 -7.85 2.02
C PHE A 50 -16.54 -7.22 2.26
N GLY A 51 -17.63 -7.80 1.74
CA GLY A 51 -19.00 -7.32 1.96
C GLY A 51 -19.19 -5.86 1.55
N ASP A 52 -19.72 -5.04 2.47
CA ASP A 52 -19.95 -3.61 2.25
C ASP A 52 -18.64 -2.79 2.11
N ASN A 53 -17.50 -3.33 2.56
CA ASN A 53 -16.21 -2.65 2.53
C ASN A 53 -15.45 -2.79 1.20
N VAL A 54 -16.00 -3.52 0.21
CA VAL A 54 -15.39 -3.64 -1.13
C VAL A 54 -15.08 -2.29 -1.74
N SER A 55 -16.00 -1.32 -1.58
CA SER A 55 -15.86 0.04 -2.12
C SER A 55 -14.67 0.81 -1.53
N LYS A 56 -14.11 0.35 -0.41
CA LYS A 56 -12.99 0.96 0.33
C LYS A 56 -11.68 0.18 0.20
N THR A 57 -11.63 -0.88 -0.60
CA THR A 57 -10.44 -1.72 -0.71
C THR A 57 -9.86 -1.72 -2.12
N TRP A 58 -8.55 -1.96 -2.20
CA TRP A 58 -7.85 -2.24 -3.44
C TRP A 58 -7.15 -3.60 -3.37
N THR A 59 -7.37 -4.42 -4.38
CA THR A 59 -6.61 -5.63 -4.62
C THR A 59 -5.32 -5.28 -5.36
N CYS A 60 -4.18 -5.70 -4.79
CA CYS A 60 -2.86 -5.41 -5.31
C CYS A 60 -2.07 -6.69 -5.58
N TYR A 61 -1.19 -6.64 -6.59
CA TYR A 61 -0.26 -7.72 -6.91
C TYR A 61 1.15 -7.17 -7.11
N GLY A 62 2.10 -7.69 -6.33
CA GLY A 62 3.53 -7.50 -6.49
C GLY A 62 4.18 -8.69 -7.19
N GLN A 63 4.93 -8.42 -8.27
CA GLN A 63 5.69 -9.38 -9.07
C GLN A 63 7.08 -8.80 -9.40
N PRO A 64 8.12 -9.63 -9.55
CA PRO A 64 8.16 -11.06 -9.22
C PRO A 64 8.14 -11.32 -7.70
N TYR A 65 7.70 -12.51 -7.27
CA TYR A 65 7.61 -12.87 -5.85
C TYR A 65 8.84 -12.48 -5.02
N ASP A 66 10.04 -12.84 -5.50
CA ASP A 66 11.30 -12.64 -4.77
C ASP A 66 11.61 -11.17 -4.48
N GLU A 67 11.12 -10.25 -5.31
CA GLU A 67 11.33 -8.82 -5.10
C GLU A 67 10.39 -8.23 -4.05
N TRP A 68 9.19 -8.80 -3.93
CA TRP A 68 8.16 -8.31 -3.02
C TRP A 68 8.13 -9.07 -1.69
N PHE A 69 8.76 -10.25 -1.64
CA PHE A 69 8.81 -11.10 -0.46
C PHE A 69 9.47 -10.37 0.71
N ALA A 70 8.79 -10.40 1.87
CA ALA A 70 9.17 -9.68 3.09
C ALA A 70 9.32 -8.14 2.96
N ARG A 71 9.00 -7.57 1.80
CA ARG A 71 9.08 -6.12 1.57
C ARG A 71 7.89 -5.40 2.20
N LEU A 72 6.73 -6.06 2.18
CA LEU A 72 5.45 -5.58 2.70
C LEU A 72 5.04 -6.33 3.96
N ASN A 73 4.53 -5.61 4.94
CA ASN A 73 3.90 -6.12 6.15
C ASN A 73 2.51 -5.52 6.32
N GLU A 74 1.66 -6.20 7.09
CA GLU A 74 0.38 -5.65 7.52
C GLU A 74 0.60 -4.40 8.38
N GLY A 75 -0.21 -3.37 8.17
CA GLY A 75 -0.04 -2.07 8.82
C GLY A 75 0.90 -1.09 8.12
N ASP A 76 1.61 -1.51 7.07
CA ASP A 76 2.35 -0.57 6.20
C ASP A 76 1.39 0.42 5.51
N ARG A 77 1.91 1.57 5.09
CA ARG A 77 1.09 2.67 4.55
C ARG A 77 1.38 2.91 3.07
N PHE A 78 0.32 3.22 2.33
CA PHE A 78 0.38 3.51 0.90
C PHE A 78 -0.30 4.84 0.55
N TYR A 79 0.28 5.50 -0.44
CA TYR A 79 -0.26 6.68 -1.09
C TYR A 79 -0.71 6.27 -2.48
N VAL A 80 -2.02 6.09 -2.62
CA VAL A 80 -2.68 5.64 -3.84
C VAL A 80 -3.50 6.77 -4.48
N ASP A 81 -3.98 6.54 -5.71
CA ASP A 81 -4.82 7.48 -6.46
C ASP A 81 -4.19 8.88 -6.64
N GLY A 82 -2.86 8.92 -6.81
CA GLY A 82 -2.14 10.16 -7.09
C GLY A 82 -1.82 11.03 -5.88
N LYS A 83 -2.12 10.56 -4.66
CA LYS A 83 -1.67 11.22 -3.43
C LYS A 83 -0.13 11.19 -3.36
N ILE A 84 0.46 12.33 -3.04
CA ILE A 84 1.92 12.48 -2.86
C ILE A 84 2.16 12.72 -1.37
N PRO A 85 3.09 12.00 -0.73
CA PRO A 85 3.46 12.25 0.66
C PRO A 85 3.94 13.69 0.86
N ASP A 86 3.48 14.33 1.93
CA ASP A 86 4.00 15.63 2.32
C ASP A 86 5.51 15.57 2.57
N GLY A 87 6.24 16.58 2.14
CA GLY A 87 7.70 16.58 2.20
C GLY A 87 8.41 15.67 1.19
N PHE A 88 7.71 14.90 0.33
CA PHE A 88 8.40 14.05 -0.64
C PHE A 88 9.13 14.85 -1.73
N SER A 89 8.55 15.98 -2.14
CA SER A 89 9.12 16.89 -3.15
C SER A 89 10.05 17.96 -2.58
N SER A 90 9.97 18.23 -1.28
CA SER A 90 10.89 19.12 -0.57
C SER A 90 11.98 18.28 0.12
N ALA A 91 13.14 18.87 0.41
CA ALA A 91 14.18 18.16 1.17
C ALA A 91 13.88 18.11 2.69
N THR A 92 12.64 18.43 3.09
CA THR A 92 12.24 18.63 4.48
C THR A 92 11.35 17.48 4.92
N GLU A 93 11.64 16.90 6.07
CA GLU A 93 10.77 15.88 6.66
C GLU A 93 9.47 16.53 7.17
N PRO A 94 8.31 15.87 7.00
CA PRO A 94 7.03 16.38 7.52
C PRO A 94 7.05 16.44 9.05
N GLU A 95 6.33 17.41 9.63
CA GLU A 95 6.31 17.65 11.09
C GLU A 95 5.83 16.44 11.89
N ASP A 96 4.82 15.73 11.36
CA ASP A 96 4.23 14.55 12.00
C ASP A 96 5.00 13.25 11.68
N GLY A 97 5.98 13.30 10.78
CA GLY A 97 6.70 12.13 10.27
C GLY A 97 6.00 11.46 9.07
N TRP A 98 6.71 10.53 8.43
CA TRP A 98 6.24 9.87 7.21
C TRP A 98 5.06 8.93 7.49
N GLY A 99 4.19 8.70 6.50
CA GLY A 99 3.15 7.67 6.56
C GLY A 99 1.84 8.08 7.23
N TYR A 100 1.82 9.14 8.05
CA TYR A 100 0.61 9.61 8.74
C TYR A 100 -0.42 10.25 7.81
N ASP A 101 0.04 10.88 6.74
CA ASP A 101 -0.81 11.45 5.69
C ASP A 101 -1.15 10.43 4.59
N ALA A 102 -0.87 9.14 4.75
CA ALA A 102 -1.25 8.12 3.79
C ALA A 102 -2.79 7.98 3.67
N ASN A 103 -3.28 7.54 2.51
CA ASN A 103 -4.72 7.28 2.29
C ASN A 103 -5.09 5.79 2.29
N ALA A 104 -4.10 4.90 2.34
CA ALA A 104 -4.31 3.47 2.38
C ALA A 104 -3.38 2.77 3.37
N ILE A 105 -3.87 1.70 3.98
CA ILE A 105 -3.13 0.79 4.86
C ILE A 105 -3.09 -0.61 4.24
N VAL A 106 -1.98 -1.32 4.39
CA VAL A 106 -1.89 -2.74 4.05
C VAL A 106 -2.69 -3.53 5.07
N TYR A 107 -3.87 -3.98 4.65
CA TYR A 107 -4.79 -4.75 5.47
C TYR A 107 -4.37 -6.21 5.57
N SER A 108 -3.97 -6.81 4.46
CA SER A 108 -3.52 -8.21 4.45
C SER A 108 -2.48 -8.47 3.37
N VAL A 109 -1.52 -9.35 3.67
CA VAL A 109 -0.49 -9.80 2.73
C VAL A 109 -0.62 -11.31 2.55
N ARG A 110 -0.78 -11.75 1.30
CA ARG A 110 -1.02 -13.14 0.91
C ARG A 110 0.04 -13.59 -0.09
N PRO A 111 1.10 -14.26 0.38
CA PRO A 111 2.08 -14.86 -0.50
C PRO A 111 1.40 -15.89 -1.43
N GLN A 112 1.68 -15.83 -2.72
CA GLN A 112 1.29 -16.85 -3.71
C GLN A 112 2.54 -17.35 -4.46
N ASN A 113 2.40 -18.37 -5.30
CA ASN A 113 3.55 -19.01 -5.95
C ASN A 113 4.38 -18.07 -6.85
N ILE A 114 3.76 -17.12 -7.56
CA ILE A 114 4.44 -16.28 -8.57
C ILE A 114 4.41 -14.79 -8.18
N ALA A 115 3.52 -14.43 -7.26
CA ALA A 115 3.20 -13.06 -6.91
C ALA A 115 2.86 -12.96 -5.43
N ILE A 116 2.89 -11.75 -4.91
CA ILE A 116 2.32 -11.45 -3.60
C ILE A 116 1.05 -10.68 -3.84
N LYS A 117 -0.09 -11.30 -3.48
CA LYS A 117 -1.38 -10.60 -3.43
C LYS A 117 -1.43 -9.86 -2.10
N PHE A 118 -1.78 -8.59 -2.11
CA PHE A 118 -2.04 -7.86 -0.87
C PHE A 118 -3.24 -6.96 -1.05
N ILE A 119 -3.89 -6.65 0.07
CA ILE A 119 -5.09 -5.83 0.09
C ILE A 119 -4.75 -4.52 0.78
N LEU A 120 -5.09 -3.43 0.11
CA LEU A 120 -5.08 -2.10 0.70
C LEU A 120 -6.49 -1.74 1.14
N GLU A 121 -6.62 -1.13 2.31
CA GLU A 121 -7.86 -0.56 2.80
C GLU A 121 -7.71 0.95 2.92
N LYS A 122 -8.76 1.69 2.55
CA LYS A 122 -8.80 3.15 2.64
C LYS A 122 -8.86 3.59 4.11
N ILE A 123 -7.97 4.51 4.47
CA ILE A 123 -7.98 5.17 5.78
C ILE A 123 -9.01 6.31 5.71
N GLU A 124 -9.94 6.35 6.68
CA GLU A 124 -10.93 7.43 6.85
C GLU A 124 -10.34 8.66 7.53
#